data_AF-A0A817TXK3-F1
#
_entry.id   AF-A0A817TXK3-F1
#
_cell.length_a   1.000
_cell.length_b   1.000
_cell.length_c   1.000
_cell.angle_alpha   90.00
_cell.angle_beta   90.00
_cell.angle_gamma   90.00
#
_symmetry.space_group_name_H-M   'P 1'
#
loop_
_entity.id
_entity.type
_entity.pdbx_description
1 polymer ?
#
loop_
_entity_poly.entity_id
_entity_poly.type
_entity_poly.pdbx_seq_one_letter_code
_entity_poly.pdbx_strand_id
1 'polypeptide(L)'
;MLLKLCNTTDDFDIIPDLTILMINIRIAPDQKNLHPAPLPQLLAKICILTTTDQGNLRMNINEILFFDVVLDPFAGSGTTLVSAANIKQSFRSFDISKKISKYVSKTIN
;
A
#
# COMPACT_ATOMS: atom_id res chain seq x y z
N MET A 1 -3.37 7.62 -23.23
CA MET A 1 -2.37 6.54 -23.17
C MET A 1 -3.04 5.34 -22.51
N LEU A 2 -3.55 4.40 -23.31
CA LEU A 2 -4.16 3.16 -22.81
C LEU A 2 -3.05 2.22 -22.34
N LEU A 3 -3.04 1.88 -21.05
CA LEU A 3 -2.19 0.81 -20.52
C LEU A 3 -2.83 -0.53 -20.89
N LYS A 4 -2.21 -1.21 -21.86
CA LYS A 4 -2.49 -2.59 -22.22
C LYS A 4 -1.71 -3.48 -21.25
N LEU A 5 -2.38 -4.03 -20.23
CA LEU A 5 -1.77 -5.05 -19.36
C LEU A 5 -2.16 -6.43 -19.90
N CYS A 6 -1.18 -7.09 -20.52
CA CYS A 6 -1.25 -8.47 -20.98
C CYS A 6 -1.30 -9.45 -19.81
N ASN A 7 -2.30 -10.32 -19.84
CA ASN A 7 -2.27 -11.78 -19.64
C ASN A 7 -1.39 -12.36 -18.52
N THR A 8 -2.01 -12.62 -17.36
CA THR A 8 -1.86 -13.87 -16.60
C THR A 8 -3.12 -14.12 -15.78
N THR A 9 -3.93 -15.12 -16.18
CA THR A 9 -4.96 -15.94 -15.47
C THR A 9 -5.88 -15.38 -14.37
N ASP A 10 -5.83 -14.10 -14.01
CA ASP A 10 -6.73 -13.50 -13.04
C ASP A 10 -7.68 -12.58 -13.80
N ASP A 11 -8.92 -13.03 -14.01
CA ASP A 11 -9.94 -12.32 -14.77
C ASP A 11 -10.25 -10.95 -14.12
N PHE A 12 -10.05 -9.87 -14.87
CA PHE A 12 -10.44 -8.51 -14.49
C PHE A 12 -11.68 -8.09 -15.28
N ASP A 13 -12.84 -8.03 -14.63
CA ASP A 13 -14.05 -7.47 -15.23
C ASP A 13 -14.03 -5.94 -15.13
N ILE A 14 -14.02 -5.26 -16.28
CA ILE A 14 -14.11 -3.79 -16.38
C ILE A 14 -15.53 -3.42 -16.84
N ILE A 15 -16.30 -2.74 -15.99
CA ILE A 15 -17.65 -2.25 -16.34
C ILE A 15 -17.56 -0.78 -16.79
N PRO A 16 -18.11 -0.38 -17.97
CA PRO A 16 -17.63 0.82 -18.66
C PRO A 16 -18.36 2.13 -18.36
N ASP A 17 -19.40 2.16 -17.51
CA ASP A 17 -20.23 3.36 -17.33
C ASP A 17 -20.26 3.81 -15.86
N LEU A 18 -19.87 5.06 -15.61
CA LEU A 18 -19.48 5.63 -14.30
C LEU A 18 -18.31 4.89 -13.65
N THR A 19 -17.09 5.14 -14.15
CA THR A 19 -15.88 4.35 -13.87
C THR A 19 -15.31 4.55 -12.45
N ILE A 20 -16.07 4.21 -11.40
CA ILE A 20 -15.47 3.63 -10.22
C ILE A 20 -14.99 2.25 -10.69
N LEU A 21 -13.69 2.14 -10.96
CA LEU A 21 -13.07 0.84 -11.22
C LEU A 21 -13.19 0.01 -9.94
N MET A 22 -14.27 -0.75 -9.82
CA MET A 22 -14.47 -1.67 -8.70
C MET A 22 -13.66 -2.93 -8.97
N ILE A 23 -12.39 -2.92 -8.54
CA ILE A 23 -11.51 -4.07 -8.68
C ILE A 23 -11.90 -5.12 -7.62
N ASN A 24 -12.46 -6.24 -8.04
CA ASN A 24 -12.73 -7.38 -7.16
C ASN A 24 -11.49 -8.29 -7.10
N ILE A 25 -10.63 -8.07 -6.11
CA ILE A 25 -9.41 -8.88 -5.92
C ILE A 25 -9.64 -9.89 -4.80
N ARG A 26 -9.50 -11.18 -5.10
CA ARG A 26 -9.50 -12.25 -4.10
C ARG A 26 -8.09 -12.44 -3.56
N ILE A 27 -7.83 -11.97 -2.35
CA ILE A 27 -6.54 -12.12 -1.66
C ILE A 27 -6.72 -13.01 -0.44
N ALA A 28 -5.95 -14.09 -0.36
CA ALA A 28 -5.96 -14.97 0.80
C ALA A 28 -5.39 -14.25 2.04
N PRO A 29 -5.91 -14.54 3.24
CA PRO A 29 -5.34 -14.02 4.48
C PRO A 29 -3.92 -14.56 4.68
N ASP A 30 -3.01 -13.71 5.14
CA ASP A 30 -1.65 -14.12 5.46
C ASP A 30 -1.62 -14.67 6.90
N GLN A 31 -1.18 -15.92 7.08
CA GLN A 31 -1.19 -16.59 8.40
C GLN A 31 0.19 -16.66 9.06
N LYS A 32 1.24 -16.14 8.39
CA LYS A 32 2.63 -16.32 8.84
C LYS A 32 3.11 -15.32 9.90
N ASN A 33 2.25 -14.40 10.34
CA ASN A 33 2.61 -13.35 11.30
C ASN A 33 2.01 -13.61 12.69
N LEU A 34 2.74 -13.22 13.74
CA LEU A 34 2.33 -13.35 15.15
C LEU A 34 1.10 -12.48 15.52
N HIS A 35 0.69 -11.56 14.65
CA HIS A 35 -0.44 -10.67 14.89
C HIS A 35 -1.76 -11.42 14.65
N PRO A 36 -2.80 -11.25 15.49
CA PRO A 36 -4.05 -12.00 15.38
C PRO A 36 -4.86 -11.69 14.11
N ALA A 37 -4.61 -10.56 13.47
CA ALA A 37 -5.26 -10.13 12.23
C ALA A 37 -4.28 -9.35 11.36
N PRO A 38 -3.31 -10.01 10.70
CA PRO A 38 -2.37 -9.31 9.85
C PRO A 38 -3.04 -9.00 8.50
N LEU A 39 -2.85 -7.78 8.02
CA LEU A 39 -3.24 -7.41 6.66
C LEU A 39 -2.36 -8.22 5.67
N PRO A 40 -2.91 -8.79 4.58
CA PRO A 40 -2.10 -9.40 3.54
C PRO A 40 -1.19 -8.37 2.86
N GLN A 41 0.08 -8.71 2.66
CA GLN A 41 1.07 -7.78 2.11
C GLN A 41 0.72 -7.31 0.69
N LEU A 42 0.18 -8.21 -0.14
CA LEU A 42 -0.23 -7.89 -1.51
C LEU A 42 -1.34 -6.83 -1.53
N LEU A 43 -2.30 -6.92 -0.60
CA LEU A 43 -3.40 -5.96 -0.51
C LEU A 43 -2.86 -4.56 -0.19
N ALA A 44 -1.99 -4.46 0.83
CA ALA A 44 -1.36 -3.19 1.18
C ALA A 44 -0.57 -2.59 0.00
N LYS A 45 0.22 -3.41 -0.69
CA LYS A 45 0.99 -2.98 -1.87
C LYS A 45 0.10 -2.43 -2.99
N ILE A 46 -1.00 -3.12 -3.31
CA ILE A 46 -1.93 -2.67 -4.36
C ILE A 46 -2.57 -1.34 -3.96
N CYS A 47 -3.03 -1.21 -2.71
CA CYS A 47 -3.59 0.06 -2.21
C CYS A 47 -2.59 1.21 -2.37
N ILE A 48 -1.33 1.02 -2.00
CA ILE A 48 -0.31 2.08 -2.12
C ILE A 48 -0.07 2.43 -3.59
N LEU A 49 0.15 1.43 -4.46
CA LEU A 49 0.44 1.67 -5.88
C LEU A 49 -0.71 2.32 -6.65
N THR A 50 -1.96 2.12 -6.21
CA THR A 50 -3.14 2.66 -6.87
C THR A 50 -3.58 4.02 -6.34
N THR A 51 -3.14 4.39 -5.13
CA THR A 51 -3.56 5.63 -4.46
C THR A 51 -2.44 6.63 -4.24
N THR A 52 -1.19 6.27 -4.56
CA THR A 52 -0.02 7.16 -4.44
C THR A 52 0.79 7.21 -5.73
N ASP A 53 1.40 8.36 -6.00
CA ASP A 53 2.44 8.54 -7.01
C ASP A 53 3.81 8.22 -6.41
N GLN A 54 4.34 7.05 -6.76
CA GLN A 54 5.57 6.51 -6.17
C GLN A 54 6.75 7.48 -6.23
N GLY A 55 7.08 8.11 -5.10
CA GLY A 55 8.26 8.97 -4.95
C GLY A 55 8.36 10.12 -5.95
N ASN A 56 7.30 10.39 -6.71
CA ASN A 56 7.33 11.40 -7.75
C ASN A 56 6.98 12.75 -7.14
N LEU A 57 7.86 13.71 -7.39
CA LEU A 57 7.65 15.09 -7.04
C LEU A 57 6.53 15.65 -7.93
N ARG A 58 5.42 16.05 -7.32
CA ARG A 58 4.36 16.79 -7.98
C ARG A 58 4.68 18.28 -7.89
N MET A 59 4.82 18.91 -9.07
CA MET A 59 4.94 20.35 -9.19
C MET A 59 3.55 20.98 -9.01
N ASN A 60 3.42 21.92 -8.09
CA ASN A 60 2.24 22.78 -7.98
C ASN A 60 2.53 24.16 -8.63
N ILE A 61 1.47 24.91 -8.95
CA ILE A 61 1.45 26.26 -9.58
C ILE A 61 2.33 27.32 -8.89
N ASN A 62 2.94 27.02 -7.74
CA ASN A 62 3.83 27.90 -6.97
C ASN A 62 5.24 27.30 -6.72
N GLU A 63 5.71 26.35 -7.53
CA GLU A 63 7.02 25.67 -7.38
C GLU A 63 7.20 24.87 -6.07
N ILE A 64 6.11 24.66 -5.30
CA ILE A 64 6.13 23.81 -4.12
C ILE A 64 6.09 22.36 -4.57
N LEU A 65 7.11 21.62 -4.16
CA LEU A 65 7.30 20.20 -4.42
C LEU A 65 6.53 19.38 -3.37
N PHE A 66 5.52 18.63 -3.83
CA PHE A 66 4.79 17.67 -2.99
C PHE A 66 5.18 16.24 -3.34
N PHE A 67 5.20 15.36 -2.35
CA PHE A 67 5.37 13.92 -2.54
C PHE A 67 4.38 13.19 -1.64
N ASP A 68 3.95 12.01 -2.07
CA ASP A 68 3.00 11.23 -1.30
C ASP A 68 3.68 10.53 -0.12
N VAL A 69 2.99 10.46 1.02
CA VAL A 69 3.43 9.73 2.21
C VAL A 69 2.34 8.77 2.61
N VAL A 70 2.67 7.49 2.71
CA VAL A 70 1.77 6.49 3.27
C VAL A 70 1.71 6.67 4.77
N LEU A 71 0.54 7.02 5.28
CA LEU A 71 0.29 7.18 6.70
C LEU A 71 -0.52 5.98 7.23
N ASP A 72 0.06 5.24 8.17
CA ASP A 72 -0.63 4.17 8.89
C ASP A 72 -0.74 4.50 10.39
N PRO A 73 -1.87 5.02 10.88
CA PRO A 73 -2.02 5.38 12.29
C PRO A 73 -2.09 4.17 13.24
N PHE A 74 -2.19 2.94 12.70
CA PHE A 74 -2.31 1.70 13.47
C PHE A 74 -1.36 0.64 12.92
N ALA A 75 -0.06 0.83 13.16
CA ALA A 75 0.98 0.03 12.53
C ALA A 75 0.78 -1.49 12.67
N GLY A 76 0.31 -1.97 13.83
CA GLY A 76 -0.05 -3.38 14.03
C GLY A 76 1.11 -4.32 13.68
N SER A 77 0.91 -5.27 12.77
CA SER A 77 2.00 -6.16 12.29
C SER A 77 3.08 -5.45 11.47
N GLY A 78 2.86 -4.19 11.08
CA GLY A 78 3.75 -3.41 10.22
C GLY A 78 3.58 -3.71 8.73
N THR A 79 2.57 -4.46 8.32
CA THR A 79 2.38 -4.90 6.91
C THR A 79 2.41 -3.71 5.95
N THR A 80 1.70 -2.62 6.26
CA THR A 80 1.65 -1.42 5.41
C THR A 80 3.03 -0.82 5.22
N LEU A 81 3.81 -0.72 6.31
CA LEU A 81 5.13 -0.12 6.30
C LEU A 81 6.14 -0.97 5.53
N VAL A 82 6.13 -2.29 5.75
CA VAL A 82 7.00 -3.22 4.99
C VAL A 82 6.63 -3.17 3.52
N SER A 83 5.34 -3.10 3.18
CA SER A 83 4.88 -2.98 1.79
C SER A 83 5.37 -1.68 1.15
N ALA A 84 5.24 -0.56 1.86
CA ALA A 84 5.73 0.75 1.42
C ALA A 84 7.26 0.77 1.24
N ALA A 85 8.01 0.23 2.20
CA ALA A 85 9.47 0.10 2.14
C ALA A 85 9.93 -0.71 0.92
N ASN A 86 9.29 -1.86 0.66
CA ASN A 86 9.63 -2.74 -0.46
C ASN A 86 9.43 -2.08 -1.83
N ILE A 87 8.52 -1.12 -1.92
CA ILE A 87 8.26 -0.35 -3.16
C ILE A 87 8.87 1.04 -3.13
N LYS A 88 9.78 1.31 -2.17
CA LYS A 88 10.50 2.59 -2.00
C LYS A 88 9.57 3.80 -1.83
N GLN A 89 8.39 3.60 -1.24
CA GLN A 89 7.46 4.67 -0.93
C GLN A 89 7.80 5.29 0.44
N SER A 90 7.67 6.61 0.58
CA SER A 90 7.78 7.28 1.88
C SER A 90 6.61 6.91 2.79
N PHE A 91 6.88 6.59 4.06
CA PHE A 91 5.85 6.24 5.03
C PHE A 91 6.11 6.79 6.44
N ARG A 92 5.02 6.90 7.20
CA ARG A 92 5.00 7.19 8.63
C ARG A 92 3.93 6.33 9.30
N SER A 93 4.20 5.88 10.52
CA SER A 93 3.19 5.19 11.29
C SER A 93 3.26 5.52 12.78
N PHE A 94 2.17 5.19 13.44
CA PHE A 94 2.04 5.26 14.88
C PHE A 94 1.48 3.94 15.40
N ASP A 95 1.82 3.58 16.62
CA ASP A 95 1.16 2.50 17.34
C ASP A 95 1.21 2.81 18.84
N ILE A 96 0.12 2.56 19.55
CA ILE A 96 0.05 2.79 20.99
C ILE A 96 0.90 1.78 21.78
N SER A 97 1.12 0.59 21.22
CA SER A 97 1.90 -0.46 21.84
C SER A 97 3.38 -0.29 21.53
N LYS A 98 4.15 0.12 22.54
CA LYS A 98 5.62 0.19 22.46
C LYS A 98 6.25 -1.12 21.99
N LYS A 99 5.67 -2.27 22.35
CA LYS A 99 6.15 -3.60 21.94
C LYS A 99 6.02 -3.77 20.43
N ILE A 100 4.87 -3.38 19.87
CA ILE A 100 4.61 -3.43 18.43
C ILE A 100 5.54 -2.45 17.71
N SER A 101 5.65 -1.20 18.17
CA SER A 101 6.54 -0.22 17.54
C SER A 101 7.99 -0.72 17.46
N LYS A 102 8.47 -1.40 18.51
CA LYS A 102 9.83 -1.99 18.55
C LYS A 102 9.98 -3.20 17.64
N TYR A 103 8.92 -3.98 17.42
CA TYR A 103 8.94 -5.10 16.48
C TYR A 103 8.98 -4.59 15.03
N VAL A 104 8.11 -3.64 14.69
CA VAL A 104 8.02 -3.05 13.35
C VAL A 104 9.32 -2.33 12.99
N SER A 105 9.93 -1.58 13.91
CA SER A 105 11.20 -0.89 13.65
C SER A 105 12.38 -1.83 13.37
N LYS A 106 12.35 -3.07 13.87
CA LYS A 106 13.34 -4.11 13.53
C LYS A 106 13.08 -4.80 12.20
N THR A 107 11.85 -4.76 11.71
CA THR A 107 11.44 -5.44 10.48
C THR A 107 11.73 -4.59 9.24
N ILE A 108 11.78 -3.27 9.42
CA ILE A 108 11.95 -2.28 8.36
C ILE A 108 13.42 -1.87 8.16
N ASN A 109 14.25 -1.96 9.21
CA ASN A 109 15.69 -1.67 9.18
C ASN A 109 16.51 -2.95 8.98
#